data_AF-A0A2D8Q6V9-F1
#
_entry.id   AF-A0A2D8Q6V9-F1
#
_cell.length_a   1.000
_cell.length_b   1.000
_cell.length_c   1.000
_cell.angle_alpha   90.00
_cell.angle_beta   90.00
_cell.angle_gamma   90.00
#
_symmetry.space_group_name_H-M   'P 1'
#
loop_
_entity.id
_entity.type
_entity.pdbx_description
1 polymer ?
#
loop_
_entity_poly.entity_id
_entity_poly.type
_entity_poly.pdbx_seq_one_letter_code
_entity_poly.pdbx_strand_id
1 'polypeptide(L)'
;MSRPMIRPTRAVVLPLLILLASPVADAAGGQAVGGTLAAGETALIDPAAAPGDYLRGRLTVDRGRFDLDLVDGAGVPLRHFGSDIPTVRSFHHVMGDAGERLQIRAVEPGGWRIELDPPVPAAAQKAPDPEPLSPTIAALARDLARGGDTAAFWAEMVARGTPLVEPADRPDQRIVTFLARGARHNVRLFGGPGTGHDELQRLGISDVWYRSYVLPSDTRLAYQLAPDVPDFAGTARERRVAVLATAAADPLNHHPWPADAPDVWARDSLLVLDDAPDQPWADAGASVPRGRLDHLRLTSRRLGNTRDITLYRPAGFDPARPDTVLLILFDGREYQRKVPVPRILDAMIAAGAIPPVVAVLVDSLDQDTRGRELPGHPDFADMLAEELLPMVRAAAGFAPDPARTVLSGSSFGGLAAMTAALRHPDIFGNVLSMSGSFWWSPSGTPETGREWVAGRVAAAAMPPPLRVFLAAGIYETSGDGVTASILDTNRHLRDVLMAKGVWVRHREYATGHDYVAWQGVLSDGLVALFGRDQP
;
A
#
# COMPACT_ATOMS: atom_id res chain seq x y z
N MET A 1 89.69 -1.48 6.82
CA MET A 1 89.07 -2.23 5.69
C MET A 1 87.75 -1.55 5.37
N SER A 2 87.77 -0.72 4.33
CA SER A 2 86.72 0.24 4.01
C SER A 2 85.73 -0.36 3.01
N ARG A 3 84.43 -0.29 3.32
CA ARG A 3 83.33 -0.71 2.45
C ARG A 3 83.22 0.22 1.22
N PRO A 4 83.00 -0.29 0.00
CA PRO A 4 82.73 0.55 -1.16
C PRO A 4 81.24 0.92 -1.26
N MET A 5 81.01 2.18 -1.65
CA MET A 5 79.71 2.72 -2.08
C MET A 5 79.22 2.05 -3.36
N ILE A 6 77.91 1.77 -3.43
CA ILE A 6 77.19 1.56 -4.69
C ILE A 6 76.05 2.59 -4.77
N ARG A 7 76.02 3.30 -5.91
CA ARG A 7 75.12 4.41 -6.26
C ARG A 7 73.66 3.95 -6.44
N PRO A 8 72.67 4.85 -6.29
CA PRO A 8 71.29 4.55 -6.63
C PRO A 8 71.07 4.56 -8.15
N THR A 9 70.45 3.51 -8.67
CA THR A 9 70.05 3.37 -10.07
C THR A 9 68.80 4.22 -10.32
N ARG A 10 68.88 5.14 -11.30
CA ARG A 10 67.76 5.97 -11.77
C ARG A 10 66.63 5.07 -12.31
N ALA A 11 65.41 5.26 -11.81
CA ALA A 11 64.22 4.76 -12.48
C ALA A 11 64.08 5.48 -13.83
N VAL A 12 64.10 4.72 -14.91
CA VAL A 12 63.85 5.21 -16.27
C VAL A 12 62.34 5.43 -16.38
N VAL A 13 61.92 6.68 -16.51
CA VAL A 13 60.57 7.06 -16.94
C VAL A 13 60.50 6.75 -18.44
N LEU A 14 59.76 5.70 -18.82
CA LEU A 14 59.42 5.42 -20.22
C LEU A 14 58.50 6.55 -20.73
N PRO A 15 58.71 7.09 -21.94
CA PRO A 15 57.84 8.14 -22.45
C PRO A 15 56.44 7.59 -22.73
N LEU A 16 55.43 8.19 -22.11
CA LEU A 16 54.02 7.94 -22.42
C LEU A 16 53.75 8.53 -23.82
N LEU A 17 53.64 7.68 -24.84
CA LEU A 17 53.24 8.12 -26.18
C LEU A 17 51.71 8.34 -26.15
N ILE A 18 51.28 9.59 -26.08
CA ILE A 18 49.86 9.97 -26.16
C ILE A 18 49.51 10.15 -27.64
N LEU A 19 48.81 9.18 -28.24
CA LEU A 19 48.14 9.41 -29.52
C LEU A 19 46.81 10.14 -29.28
N LEU A 20 46.72 11.37 -29.79
CA LEU A 20 45.44 12.06 -29.98
C LEU A 20 44.82 11.56 -31.28
N ALA A 21 43.92 10.58 -31.19
CA ALA A 21 43.19 10.11 -32.35
C ALA A 21 42.03 11.07 -32.66
N SER A 22 42.05 11.68 -33.85
CA SER A 22 40.98 12.59 -34.28
C SER A 22 39.71 11.78 -34.64
N PRO A 23 38.54 12.12 -34.07
CA PRO A 23 37.33 11.39 -34.36
C PRO A 23 36.79 11.64 -35.76
N VAL A 24 36.15 10.61 -36.33
CA VAL A 24 35.28 10.74 -37.49
C VAL A 24 33.84 10.69 -36.98
N ALA A 25 33.09 11.78 -37.15
CA ALA A 25 31.67 11.83 -36.85
C ALA A 25 30.90 11.04 -37.92
N ASP A 26 30.02 10.13 -37.50
CA ASP A 26 29.12 9.43 -38.42
C ASP A 26 27.86 10.28 -38.67
N ALA A 27 27.09 9.95 -39.72
CA ALA A 27 25.89 10.65 -40.16
C ALA A 27 24.77 10.76 -39.10
N ALA A 28 24.86 9.97 -38.02
CA ALA A 28 23.95 9.99 -36.88
C ALA A 28 24.44 10.86 -35.69
N GLY A 29 25.57 11.57 -35.83
CA GLY A 29 26.15 12.43 -34.78
C GLY A 29 26.94 11.68 -33.70
N GLY A 30 27.13 10.38 -33.84
CA GLY A 30 28.00 9.57 -32.98
C GLY A 30 29.47 9.69 -33.39
N GLN A 31 30.37 9.33 -32.47
CA GLN A 31 31.81 9.42 -32.67
C GLN A 31 32.43 8.01 -32.64
N ALA A 32 33.19 7.66 -33.67
CA ALA A 32 33.98 6.44 -33.68
C ALA A 32 35.48 6.76 -33.80
N VAL A 33 36.27 6.15 -32.92
CA VAL A 33 37.73 6.29 -32.88
C VAL A 33 38.34 4.91 -32.74
N GLY A 34 39.39 4.61 -33.49
CA GLY A 34 40.08 3.33 -33.35
C GLY A 34 41.53 3.42 -33.81
N GLY A 35 42.30 2.40 -33.45
CA GLY A 35 43.71 2.33 -33.78
C GLY A 35 44.36 1.07 -33.22
N THR A 36 45.69 1.01 -33.33
CA THR A 36 46.50 -0.04 -32.72
C THR A 36 47.40 0.54 -31.66
N LEU A 37 47.55 -0.15 -30.53
CA LEU A 37 48.46 0.24 -29.45
C LEU A 37 49.43 -0.92 -29.15
N ALA A 38 50.67 -0.59 -28.81
CA ALA A 38 51.63 -1.53 -28.24
C ALA A 38 51.34 -1.73 -26.74
N ALA A 39 51.86 -2.83 -26.16
CA ALA A 39 51.67 -3.11 -24.74
C ALA A 39 52.17 -1.95 -23.85
N GLY A 40 51.31 -1.49 -22.93
CA GLY A 40 51.57 -0.37 -22.03
C GLY A 40 51.24 1.01 -22.60
N GLU A 41 50.91 1.14 -23.89
CA GLU A 41 50.51 2.42 -24.47
C GLU A 41 49.07 2.78 -24.11
N THR A 42 48.78 4.09 -24.14
CA THR A 42 47.45 4.63 -23.83
C THR A 42 46.95 5.56 -24.93
N ALA A 43 45.67 5.46 -25.26
CA ALA A 43 44.96 6.45 -26.07
C ALA A 43 43.98 7.22 -25.20
N LEU A 44 43.91 8.54 -25.40
CA LEU A 44 42.92 9.41 -24.77
C LEU A 44 41.89 9.83 -25.80
N ILE A 45 40.62 9.66 -25.47
CA ILE A 45 39.49 10.04 -26.32
C ILE A 45 38.70 11.13 -25.60
N ASP A 46 38.51 12.24 -26.31
CA ASP A 46 37.57 13.28 -25.90
C ASP A 46 36.15 12.78 -26.19
N PRO A 47 35.28 12.64 -25.17
CA PRO A 47 33.91 12.20 -25.35
C PRO A 47 33.01 13.27 -26.00
N ALA A 48 33.50 14.50 -26.20
CA ALA A 48 32.75 15.63 -26.73
C ALA A 48 31.44 15.89 -25.96
N ALA A 49 31.48 15.72 -24.64
CA ALA A 49 30.34 15.82 -23.75
C ALA A 49 30.58 16.89 -22.67
N ALA A 50 29.55 17.65 -22.31
CA ALA A 50 29.61 18.67 -21.27
C ALA A 50 29.29 18.08 -19.88
N PRO A 51 29.65 18.77 -18.77
CA PRO A 51 29.24 18.38 -17.43
C PRO A 51 27.71 18.16 -17.35
N GLY A 52 27.31 17.03 -16.78
CA GLY A 52 25.92 16.59 -16.68
C GLY A 52 25.38 15.82 -17.89
N ASP A 53 26.09 15.78 -19.02
CA ASP A 53 25.66 15.00 -20.19
C ASP A 53 25.78 13.50 -19.91
N TYR A 54 24.84 12.74 -20.47
CA TYR A 54 24.82 11.28 -20.35
C TYR A 54 25.48 10.64 -21.57
N LEU A 55 26.63 10.01 -21.32
CA LEU A 55 27.47 9.33 -22.30
C LEU A 55 27.18 7.83 -22.29
N ARG A 56 27.11 7.24 -23.49
CA ARG A 56 27.08 5.80 -23.71
C ARG A 56 28.05 5.45 -24.82
N GLY A 57 28.69 4.29 -24.69
CA GLY A 57 29.57 3.81 -25.73
C GLY A 57 29.95 2.36 -25.57
N ARG A 58 30.73 1.91 -26.54
CA ARG A 58 31.22 0.54 -26.65
C ARG A 58 32.67 0.54 -27.09
N LEU A 59 33.51 -0.16 -26.35
CA LEU A 59 34.84 -0.54 -26.78
C LEU A 59 34.77 -1.93 -27.42
N THR A 60 35.30 -2.05 -28.64
CA THR A 60 35.51 -3.29 -29.39
C THR A 60 37.00 -3.52 -29.56
N VAL A 61 37.45 -4.74 -29.33
CA VAL A 61 38.85 -5.15 -29.41
C VAL A 61 38.97 -6.20 -30.52
N ASP A 62 39.67 -5.84 -31.59
CA ASP A 62 39.88 -6.71 -32.75
C ASP A 62 40.98 -7.75 -32.47
N ARG A 63 41.99 -7.35 -31.69
CA ARG A 63 43.14 -8.17 -31.26
C ARG A 63 43.77 -7.55 -30.02
N GLY A 64 44.24 -8.35 -29.07
CA GLY A 64 44.90 -7.87 -27.84
C GLY A 64 43.95 -7.83 -26.64
N ARG A 65 44.35 -7.13 -25.58
CA ARG A 65 43.61 -6.93 -24.34
C ARG A 65 43.76 -5.50 -23.88
N PHE A 66 42.67 -4.89 -23.44
CA PHE A 66 42.65 -3.46 -23.11
C PHE A 66 41.92 -3.19 -21.80
N ASP A 67 42.40 -2.18 -21.07
CA ASP A 67 41.67 -1.57 -19.97
C ASP A 67 40.98 -0.30 -20.48
N LEU A 68 39.81 0.00 -19.93
CA LEU A 68 39.05 1.21 -20.21
C LEU A 68 38.74 1.96 -18.91
N ASP A 69 39.20 3.20 -18.84
CA ASP A 69 39.00 4.11 -17.71
C ASP A 69 38.42 5.45 -18.17
N LEU A 70 37.83 6.17 -17.24
CA LEU A 70 37.62 7.62 -17.30
C LEU A 70 38.70 8.29 -16.47
N VAL A 71 39.30 9.35 -17.00
CA VAL A 71 40.31 10.17 -16.32
C VAL A 71 39.92 11.64 -16.35
N ASP A 72 40.42 12.43 -15.40
CA ASP A 72 40.27 13.88 -15.41
C ASP A 72 41.21 14.56 -16.44
N GLY A 73 41.16 15.90 -16.52
CA GLY A 73 42.03 16.68 -17.40
C GLY A 73 43.53 16.57 -17.10
N ALA A 74 43.92 16.04 -15.94
CA ALA A 74 45.29 15.76 -15.54
C ALA A 74 45.69 14.28 -15.73
N GLY A 75 44.77 13.42 -16.21
CA GLY A 75 45.00 12.00 -16.41
C GLY A 75 44.84 11.15 -15.15
N VAL A 76 44.26 11.69 -14.07
CA VAL A 76 43.97 10.94 -12.84
C VAL A 76 42.73 10.08 -13.06
N PRO A 77 42.77 8.76 -12.77
CA PRO A 77 41.62 7.89 -12.90
C PRO A 77 40.44 8.32 -12.02
N LEU A 78 39.28 8.53 -12.64
CA LEU A 78 38.01 8.86 -11.99
C LEU A 78 37.10 7.63 -11.88
N ARG A 79 37.07 6.80 -12.93
CA ARG A 79 36.23 5.61 -12.97
C ARG A 79 36.85 4.52 -13.82
N HIS A 80 36.75 3.29 -13.36
CA HIS A 80 37.16 2.12 -14.12
C HIS A 80 35.95 1.43 -14.76
N PHE A 81 35.99 1.17 -16.07
CA PHE A 81 34.90 0.51 -16.80
C PHE A 81 35.18 -0.98 -17.06
N GLY A 82 36.44 -1.40 -17.11
CA GLY A 82 36.80 -2.82 -17.19
C GLY A 82 38.29 -3.04 -17.49
N SER A 83 38.81 -4.17 -17.01
CA SER A 83 40.18 -4.63 -17.26
C SER A 83 40.22 -5.81 -18.22
N ASP A 84 41.34 -5.98 -18.90
CA ASP A 84 41.65 -7.15 -19.74
C ASP A 84 40.55 -7.48 -20.78
N ILE A 85 39.87 -6.45 -21.30
CA ILE A 85 38.73 -6.59 -22.20
C ILE A 85 39.21 -7.26 -23.50
N PRO A 86 38.75 -8.49 -23.82
CA PRO A 86 39.31 -9.25 -24.94
C PRO A 86 38.49 -9.12 -26.24
N THR A 87 37.26 -8.61 -26.16
CA THR A 87 36.33 -8.57 -27.30
C THR A 87 35.46 -7.33 -27.31
N VAL A 88 34.54 -7.18 -26.34
CA VAL A 88 33.63 -6.04 -26.30
C VAL A 88 33.27 -5.63 -24.88
N ARG A 89 33.16 -4.32 -24.64
CA ARG A 89 32.68 -3.74 -23.39
C ARG A 89 31.80 -2.54 -23.66
N SER A 90 30.55 -2.59 -23.21
CA SER A 90 29.68 -1.41 -23.17
C SER A 90 29.91 -0.65 -21.88
N PHE A 91 29.80 0.68 -21.93
CA PHE A 91 29.94 1.55 -20.77
C PHE A 91 28.97 2.74 -20.85
N HIS A 92 28.74 3.38 -19.70
CA HIS A 92 27.86 4.53 -19.57
C HIS A 92 28.33 5.42 -18.41
N HIS A 93 28.21 6.73 -18.56
CA HIS A 93 28.62 7.69 -17.53
C HIS A 93 27.86 9.01 -17.65
N VAL A 94 27.65 9.69 -16.52
CA VAL A 94 27.21 11.09 -16.50
C VAL A 94 28.45 11.92 -16.22
N MET A 95 28.81 12.80 -17.14
CA MET A 95 30.03 13.59 -17.05
C MET A 95 30.01 14.45 -15.78
N GLY A 96 31.05 14.35 -14.95
CA GLY A 96 31.15 15.08 -13.69
C GLY A 96 31.63 16.51 -13.90
N ASP A 97 32.87 16.63 -14.36
CA ASP A 97 33.55 17.92 -14.58
C ASP A 97 33.95 18.13 -16.04
N ALA A 98 34.30 19.37 -16.39
CA ALA A 98 34.79 19.70 -17.72
C ALA A 98 36.19 19.09 -17.94
N GLY A 99 36.39 18.46 -19.09
CA GLY A 99 37.70 17.93 -19.51
C GLY A 99 37.99 16.48 -19.11
N GLU A 100 37.01 15.75 -18.59
CA GLU A 100 37.06 14.30 -18.45
C GLU A 100 37.27 13.61 -19.80
N ARG A 101 38.10 12.56 -19.82
CA ARG A 101 38.47 11.81 -21.04
C ARG A 101 38.38 10.32 -20.81
N LEU A 102 38.08 9.58 -21.88
CA LEU A 102 38.21 8.13 -21.87
C LEU A 102 39.68 7.76 -22.12
N GLN A 103 40.22 6.90 -21.28
CA GLN A 103 41.57 6.35 -21.42
C GLN A 103 41.48 4.86 -21.75
N ILE A 104 42.03 4.48 -22.89
CA ILE A 104 42.22 3.09 -23.28
C ILE A 104 43.68 2.75 -23.08
N ARG A 105 43.96 1.66 -22.37
CA ARG A 105 45.33 1.17 -22.15
C ARG A 105 45.48 -0.23 -22.71
N ALA A 106 46.51 -0.47 -23.52
CA ALA A 106 46.82 -1.81 -24.01
C ALA A 106 47.55 -2.63 -22.93
N VAL A 107 46.95 -3.74 -22.50
CA VAL A 107 47.61 -4.78 -21.71
C VAL A 107 48.40 -5.70 -22.65
N GLU A 108 47.80 -6.09 -23.77
CA GLU A 108 48.43 -6.80 -24.88
C GLU A 108 48.33 -5.98 -26.16
N PRO A 109 49.35 -6.01 -27.04
CA PRO A 109 49.35 -5.18 -28.23
C PRO A 109 48.26 -5.63 -29.20
N GLY A 110 47.59 -4.67 -29.86
CA GLY A 110 46.60 -4.98 -30.88
C GLY A 110 45.68 -3.83 -31.21
N GLY A 111 44.54 -4.15 -31.82
CA GLY A 111 43.60 -3.20 -32.40
C GLY A 111 42.38 -2.99 -31.52
N TRP A 112 41.94 -1.74 -31.41
CA TRP A 112 40.76 -1.34 -30.67
C TRP A 112 39.95 -0.31 -31.46
N ARG A 113 38.65 -0.27 -31.15
CA ARG A 113 37.71 0.71 -31.69
C ARG A 113 36.70 1.06 -30.61
N ILE A 114 36.56 2.34 -30.30
CA ILE A 114 35.51 2.87 -29.43
C ILE A 114 34.45 3.57 -30.28
N GLU A 115 33.20 3.28 -29.97
CA GLU A 115 32.03 3.88 -30.58
C GLU A 115 31.23 4.56 -29.48
N LEU A 116 31.02 5.87 -29.63
CA LEU A 116 30.25 6.71 -28.71
C LEU A 116 28.93 7.07 -29.39
N ASP A 117 27.84 6.83 -28.68
CA ASP A 117 26.55 7.40 -29.03
C ASP A 117 26.63 8.94 -28.86
N PRO A 118 25.83 9.73 -29.59
CA PRO A 118 25.67 11.14 -29.29
C PRO A 118 25.34 11.33 -27.79
N PRO A 119 26.10 12.15 -27.04
CA PRO A 119 25.79 12.42 -25.64
C PRO A 119 24.37 13.00 -25.53
N VAL A 120 23.62 12.58 -24.49
CA VAL A 120 22.30 13.15 -24.22
C VAL A 120 22.49 14.38 -23.33
N PRO A 121 22.25 15.61 -23.83
CA PRO A 121 22.51 16.82 -23.07
C PRO A 121 21.72 16.85 -21.76
N ALA A 122 22.28 17.39 -20.68
CA ALA A 122 21.59 17.48 -19.39
C ALA A 122 20.18 18.10 -19.50
N ALA A 123 20.02 19.14 -20.34
CA ALA A 123 18.74 19.80 -20.59
C ALA A 123 17.71 18.95 -21.36
N ALA A 124 18.17 17.92 -22.08
CA ALA A 124 17.37 17.00 -22.88
C ALA A 124 17.09 15.67 -22.16
N GLN A 125 17.74 15.40 -21.02
CA GLN A 125 17.49 14.23 -20.18
C GLN A 125 16.16 14.38 -19.43
N LYS A 126 15.07 14.25 -20.18
CA LYS A 126 13.71 14.16 -19.66
C LYS A 126 13.18 12.78 -19.97
N ALA A 127 12.75 12.05 -18.94
CA ALA A 127 12.01 10.82 -19.17
C ALA A 127 10.77 11.17 -20.00
N PRO A 128 10.45 10.44 -21.09
CA PRO A 128 9.17 10.62 -21.75
C PRO A 128 8.06 10.34 -20.73
N ASP A 129 7.01 11.16 -20.76
CA ASP A 129 5.84 10.88 -19.93
C ASP A 129 5.31 9.49 -20.30
N PRO A 130 5.12 8.59 -19.33
CA PRO A 130 4.60 7.26 -19.62
C PRO A 130 3.24 7.40 -20.29
N GLU A 131 2.97 6.57 -21.30
CA GLU A 131 1.67 6.56 -21.95
C GLU A 131 0.59 6.27 -20.89
N PRO A 132 -0.51 7.05 -20.85
CA PRO A 132 -1.57 6.81 -19.88
C PRO A 132 -2.14 5.40 -20.04
N LEU A 133 -2.29 4.67 -18.93
CA LEU A 133 -2.90 3.34 -18.93
C LEU A 133 -4.33 3.36 -19.51
N SER A 134 -5.09 4.41 -19.22
CA SER A 134 -6.44 4.61 -19.75
C SER A 134 -6.41 4.97 -21.24
N PRO A 135 -7.07 4.18 -22.11
CA PRO A 135 -7.25 4.53 -23.52
C PRO A 135 -7.91 5.89 -23.73
N THR A 136 -8.90 6.24 -22.91
CA THR A 136 -9.57 7.55 -22.94
C THR A 136 -8.61 8.69 -22.60
N ILE A 137 -7.79 8.54 -21.55
CA ILE A 137 -6.80 9.57 -21.19
C ILE A 137 -5.69 9.66 -22.25
N ALA A 138 -5.25 8.54 -22.82
CA ALA A 138 -4.28 8.54 -23.91
C ALA A 138 -4.84 9.25 -25.16
N ALA A 139 -6.12 9.05 -25.48
CA ALA A 139 -6.79 9.75 -26.57
C ALA A 139 -6.89 11.27 -26.30
N LEU A 140 -7.27 11.65 -25.08
CA LEU A 140 -7.31 13.05 -24.67
C LEU A 140 -5.93 13.70 -24.73
N ALA A 141 -4.87 13.01 -24.29
CA ALA A 141 -3.49 13.49 -24.39
C ALA A 141 -3.11 13.83 -25.83
N ARG A 142 -3.44 12.94 -26.78
CA ARG A 142 -3.20 13.15 -28.22
C ARG A 142 -4.05 14.27 -28.81
N ASP A 143 -5.24 14.53 -28.28
CA ASP A 143 -6.08 15.64 -28.72
C ASP A 143 -5.56 16.99 -28.22
N LEU A 144 -5.18 17.06 -26.96
CA LEU A 144 -4.53 18.24 -26.36
C LEU A 144 -3.21 18.57 -27.07
N ALA A 145 -2.40 17.56 -27.42
CA ALA A 145 -1.17 17.75 -28.20
C ALA A 145 -1.43 18.35 -29.61
N ARG A 146 -2.64 18.19 -30.15
CA ARG A 146 -3.08 18.78 -31.43
C ARG A 146 -3.79 20.13 -31.27
N GLY A 147 -3.84 20.69 -30.05
CA GLY A 147 -4.49 21.97 -29.76
C GLY A 147 -5.97 21.88 -29.36
N GLY A 148 -6.46 20.68 -29.02
CA GLY A 148 -7.81 20.49 -28.46
C GLY A 148 -7.99 21.05 -27.04
N ASP A 149 -9.19 20.87 -26.48
CA ASP A 149 -9.54 21.28 -25.11
C ASP A 149 -10.13 20.11 -24.29
N THR A 150 -10.52 20.38 -23.05
CA THR A 150 -11.07 19.36 -22.12
C THR A 150 -12.59 19.46 -21.94
N ALA A 151 -13.28 20.32 -22.68
CA ALA A 151 -14.69 20.62 -22.43
C ALA A 151 -15.60 19.42 -22.71
N ALA A 152 -15.41 18.77 -23.86
CA ALA A 152 -16.17 17.57 -24.23
C ALA A 152 -15.90 16.41 -23.27
N PHE A 153 -14.64 16.20 -22.89
CA PHE A 153 -14.24 15.19 -21.92
C PHE A 153 -14.96 15.37 -20.58
N TRP A 154 -14.96 16.58 -20.02
CA TRP A 154 -15.63 16.82 -18.75
C TRP A 154 -17.16 16.74 -18.83
N ALA A 155 -17.76 17.13 -19.95
CA ALA A 155 -19.19 16.94 -20.17
C ALA A 155 -19.56 15.44 -20.16
N GLU A 156 -18.72 14.59 -20.74
CA GLU A 156 -18.87 13.13 -20.67
C GLU A 156 -18.73 12.60 -19.24
N MET A 157 -17.70 13.03 -18.49
CA MET A 157 -17.49 12.57 -17.10
C MET A 157 -18.63 12.98 -16.16
N VAL A 158 -19.24 14.16 -16.38
CA VAL A 158 -20.44 14.57 -15.63
C VAL A 158 -21.62 13.63 -15.90
N ALA A 159 -21.82 13.25 -17.16
CA ALA A 159 -22.93 12.38 -17.56
C ALA A 159 -22.72 10.92 -17.13
N ARG A 160 -21.49 10.42 -17.25
CA ARG A 160 -21.13 9.03 -16.94
C ARG A 160 -20.88 8.77 -15.46
N GLY A 161 -20.39 9.77 -14.75
CA GLY A 161 -19.87 9.65 -13.40
C GLY A 161 -18.41 9.16 -13.36
N THR A 162 -17.78 9.34 -12.20
CA THR A 162 -16.39 8.93 -11.92
C THR A 162 -16.31 7.91 -10.76
N PRO A 163 -15.25 7.08 -10.69
CA PRO A 163 -14.09 7.03 -11.57
C PRO A 163 -14.41 6.44 -12.95
N LEU A 164 -13.56 6.73 -13.94
CA LEU A 164 -13.68 6.16 -15.27
C LEU A 164 -13.28 4.68 -15.24
N VAL A 165 -14.16 3.78 -15.69
CA VAL A 165 -13.91 2.34 -15.75
C VAL A 165 -13.87 1.87 -17.19
N GLU A 166 -12.79 1.21 -17.59
CA GLU A 166 -12.57 0.72 -18.96
C GLU A 166 -12.16 -0.77 -18.93
N PRO A 167 -12.40 -1.53 -20.01
CA PRO A 167 -11.90 -2.90 -20.13
C PRO A 167 -10.36 -2.94 -20.02
N ALA A 168 -9.85 -3.95 -19.32
CA ALA A 168 -8.42 -4.28 -19.32
C ALA A 168 -8.13 -5.44 -20.30
N ASP A 169 -6.86 -5.80 -20.45
CA ASP A 169 -6.44 -6.94 -21.30
C ASP A 169 -7.04 -8.27 -20.82
N ARG A 170 -7.20 -8.42 -19.51
CA ARG A 170 -7.82 -9.61 -18.91
C ARG A 170 -9.29 -9.37 -18.58
N PRO A 171 -10.18 -10.36 -18.80
CA PRO A 171 -11.61 -10.20 -18.56
C PRO A 171 -11.97 -10.06 -17.08
N ASP A 172 -11.16 -10.60 -16.17
CA ASP A 172 -11.29 -10.48 -14.72
C ASP A 172 -10.67 -9.18 -14.15
N GLN A 173 -10.39 -8.20 -15.02
CA GLN A 173 -9.77 -6.94 -14.66
C GLN A 173 -10.42 -5.74 -15.35
N ARG A 174 -10.28 -4.57 -14.75
CA ARG A 174 -10.70 -3.28 -15.30
C ARG A 174 -9.58 -2.27 -15.14
N ILE A 175 -9.47 -1.36 -16.12
CA ILE A 175 -8.69 -0.14 -15.96
C ILE A 175 -9.60 0.86 -15.26
N VAL A 176 -9.21 1.30 -14.07
CA VAL A 176 -9.96 2.29 -13.28
C VAL A 176 -9.13 3.55 -13.16
N THR A 177 -9.69 4.67 -13.62
CA THR A 177 -9.04 5.98 -13.63
C THR A 177 -9.80 6.96 -12.76
N PHE A 178 -9.16 7.31 -11.64
CA PHE A 178 -9.61 8.38 -10.76
C PHE A 178 -9.30 9.73 -11.39
N LEU A 179 -10.24 10.66 -11.30
CA LEU A 179 -10.19 11.94 -12.01
C LEU A 179 -10.48 13.09 -11.05
N ALA A 180 -9.76 14.19 -11.20
CA ALA A 180 -10.06 15.42 -10.51
C ALA A 180 -9.91 16.62 -11.45
N ARG A 181 -10.71 17.66 -11.20
CA ARG A 181 -10.72 18.90 -11.98
C ARG A 181 -10.46 20.10 -11.07
N GLY A 182 -9.70 21.08 -11.57
CA GLY A 182 -9.65 22.42 -10.99
C GLY A 182 -8.71 22.60 -9.79
N ALA A 183 -7.97 21.57 -9.38
CA ALA A 183 -6.87 21.72 -8.44
C ALA A 183 -5.73 22.52 -9.06
N ARG A 184 -5.07 23.34 -8.23
CA ARG A 184 -4.01 24.27 -8.64
C ARG A 184 -2.61 23.66 -8.51
N HIS A 185 -2.39 22.84 -7.49
CA HIS A 185 -1.05 22.41 -7.07
C HIS A 185 -0.87 20.90 -7.15
N ASN A 186 -1.71 20.14 -6.48
CA ASN A 186 -1.65 18.68 -6.43
C ASN A 186 -3.03 18.10 -6.15
N VAL A 187 -3.19 16.79 -6.36
CA VAL A 187 -4.38 16.05 -5.89
C VAL A 187 -3.90 14.73 -5.31
N ARG A 188 -4.38 14.38 -4.12
CA ARG A 188 -4.16 13.07 -3.48
C ARG A 188 -5.45 12.26 -3.52
N LEU A 189 -5.32 10.96 -3.76
CA LEU A 189 -6.39 9.99 -3.59
C LEU A 189 -6.36 9.48 -2.15
N PHE A 190 -7.36 9.78 -1.34
CA PHE A 190 -7.47 9.27 0.02
C PHE A 190 -8.30 7.99 0.03
N GLY A 191 -7.73 6.89 0.54
CA GLY A 191 -8.28 5.55 0.34
C GLY A 191 -7.95 4.99 -1.05
N GLY A 192 -8.83 4.17 -1.62
CA GLY A 192 -8.58 3.56 -2.93
C GLY A 192 -7.60 2.36 -2.89
N PRO A 193 -7.11 1.93 -4.07
CA PRO A 193 -6.27 0.74 -4.19
C PRO A 193 -4.79 0.98 -3.80
N GLY A 194 -4.41 2.21 -3.45
CA GLY A 194 -3.07 2.57 -3.00
C GLY A 194 -3.03 2.87 -1.50
N THR A 195 -1.93 2.52 -0.82
CA THR A 195 -1.79 2.73 0.64
C THR A 195 -1.13 4.06 1.02
N GLY A 196 -0.60 4.80 0.05
CA GLY A 196 0.22 6.00 0.25
C GLY A 196 -0.50 7.34 0.10
N HIS A 197 -1.83 7.35 -0.03
CA HIS A 197 -2.59 8.52 -0.47
C HIS A 197 -2.08 9.06 -1.81
N ASP A 198 -2.21 8.19 -2.79
CA ASP A 198 -1.59 8.26 -4.09
C ASP A 198 -1.79 9.61 -4.80
N GLU A 199 -0.71 10.20 -5.34
CA GLU A 199 -0.80 11.45 -6.11
C GLU A 199 -1.42 11.20 -7.48
N LEU A 200 -2.37 12.03 -7.88
CA LEU A 200 -2.82 12.11 -9.27
C LEU A 200 -1.83 12.98 -10.05
N GLN A 201 -1.56 12.59 -11.29
CA GLN A 201 -0.73 13.35 -12.20
C GLN A 201 -1.57 14.27 -13.08
N ARG A 202 -1.04 15.45 -13.38
CA ARG A 202 -1.70 16.39 -14.29
C ARG A 202 -1.46 15.99 -15.75
N LEU A 203 -2.51 16.00 -16.56
CA LEU A 203 -2.41 15.69 -17.98
C LEU A 203 -1.89 16.92 -18.75
N GLY A 204 -0.57 16.99 -18.97
CA GLY A 204 0.08 18.12 -19.60
C GLY A 204 -0.21 19.43 -18.87
N ILE A 205 -0.61 20.47 -19.62
CA ILE A 205 -1.00 21.78 -19.06
C ILE A 205 -2.51 21.93 -18.81
N SER A 206 -3.29 20.85 -18.97
CA SER A 206 -4.76 20.89 -18.91
C SER A 206 -5.30 21.01 -17.48
N ASP A 207 -6.63 21.01 -17.30
CA ASP A 207 -7.29 20.98 -15.99
C ASP A 207 -7.59 19.57 -15.49
N VAL A 208 -7.05 18.54 -16.15
CA VAL A 208 -7.28 17.12 -15.83
C VAL A 208 -6.16 16.58 -14.96
N TRP A 209 -6.53 16.11 -13.77
CA TRP A 209 -5.69 15.31 -12.89
C TRP A 209 -6.20 13.88 -12.92
N TYR A 210 -5.31 12.89 -13.04
CA TYR A 210 -5.71 11.50 -13.13
C TYR A 210 -4.73 10.54 -12.45
N ARG A 211 -5.25 9.37 -12.08
CA ARG A 211 -4.44 8.20 -11.74
C ARG A 211 -5.18 6.94 -12.14
N SER A 212 -4.50 6.06 -12.85
CA SER A 212 -5.08 4.83 -13.40
C SER A 212 -4.48 3.59 -12.73
N TYR A 213 -5.31 2.59 -12.52
CA TYR A 213 -4.93 1.28 -11.98
C TYR A 213 -5.57 0.17 -12.81
N VAL A 214 -4.90 -0.99 -12.87
CA VAL A 214 -5.57 -2.25 -13.27
C VAL A 214 -6.05 -2.94 -12.00
N LEU A 215 -7.35 -3.08 -11.85
CA LEU A 215 -7.99 -3.67 -10.66
C LEU A 215 -8.75 -4.95 -11.06
N PRO A 216 -8.82 -5.97 -10.18
CA PRO A 216 -9.76 -7.08 -10.35
C PRO A 216 -11.20 -6.62 -10.59
N SER A 217 -11.97 -7.31 -11.41
CA SER A 217 -13.36 -6.94 -11.70
C SER A 217 -14.30 -7.09 -10.51
N ASP A 218 -13.85 -7.73 -9.43
CA ASP A 218 -14.59 -7.91 -8.17
C ASP A 218 -14.29 -6.81 -7.13
N THR A 219 -13.63 -5.72 -7.52
CA THR A 219 -13.29 -4.62 -6.62
C THR A 219 -14.50 -3.86 -6.07
N ARG A 220 -14.49 -3.66 -4.75
CA ARG A 220 -15.37 -2.73 -4.04
C ARG A 220 -14.56 -1.94 -3.00
N LEU A 221 -14.52 -0.63 -3.13
CA LEU A 221 -13.80 0.23 -2.18
C LEU A 221 -14.39 1.63 -2.09
N ALA A 222 -14.08 2.32 -1.00
CA ALA A 222 -14.39 3.73 -0.80
C ALA A 222 -13.14 4.61 -1.01
N TYR A 223 -13.35 5.83 -1.51
CA TYR A 223 -12.29 6.81 -1.68
C TYR A 223 -12.80 8.25 -1.54
N GLN A 224 -11.86 9.17 -1.33
CA GLN A 224 -12.06 10.62 -1.41
C GLN A 224 -10.96 11.26 -2.27
N LEU A 225 -11.25 12.43 -2.83
CA LEU A 225 -10.25 13.26 -3.51
C LEU A 225 -9.84 14.41 -2.57
N ALA A 226 -8.54 14.64 -2.47
CA ALA A 226 -7.96 15.72 -1.68
C ALA A 226 -7.17 16.65 -2.62
N PRO A 227 -7.82 17.68 -3.20
CA PRO A 227 -7.12 18.67 -4.01
C PRO A 227 -6.33 19.64 -3.13
N ASP A 228 -5.25 20.19 -3.69
CA ASP A 228 -4.46 21.28 -3.12
C ASP A 228 -4.00 21.01 -1.68
N VAL A 229 -3.53 19.78 -1.42
CA VAL A 229 -3.02 19.39 -0.11
C VAL A 229 -1.80 20.25 0.24
N PRO A 230 -1.76 20.87 1.44
CA PRO A 230 -0.63 21.70 1.84
C PRO A 230 0.67 20.89 1.96
N ASP A 231 1.73 21.38 1.31
CA ASP A 231 3.09 20.87 1.47
C ASP A 231 3.86 21.71 2.48
N PHE A 232 4.34 21.08 3.56
CA PHE A 232 5.08 21.73 4.63
C PHE A 232 6.12 20.81 5.27
N ALA A 233 7.13 21.42 5.90
CA ALA A 233 8.10 20.71 6.71
C ALA A 233 7.41 20.20 7.99
N GLY A 234 7.29 18.88 8.11
CA GLY A 234 6.64 18.22 9.24
C GLY A 234 7.03 16.74 9.33
N THR A 235 6.49 16.03 10.30
CA THR A 235 6.59 14.57 10.40
C THR A 235 5.76 13.90 9.30
N ALA A 236 6.04 12.62 9.01
CA ALA A 236 5.23 11.83 8.07
C ALA A 236 3.76 11.76 8.50
N ARG A 237 3.49 11.72 9.81
CA ARG A 237 2.14 11.73 10.37
C ARG A 237 1.43 13.07 10.11
N GLU A 238 2.10 14.19 10.35
CA GLU A 238 1.50 15.52 10.12
C GLU A 238 1.17 15.72 8.63
N ARG A 239 2.09 15.37 7.72
CA ARG A 239 1.81 15.41 6.28
C ARG A 239 0.65 14.49 5.89
N ARG A 240 0.57 13.29 6.45
CA ARG A 240 -0.54 12.35 6.21
C ARG A 240 -1.88 12.91 6.71
N VAL A 241 -1.89 13.57 7.87
CA VAL A 241 -3.09 14.20 8.44
C VAL A 241 -3.54 15.40 7.61
N ALA A 242 -2.61 16.14 6.99
CA ALA A 242 -2.96 17.28 6.15
C ALA A 242 -3.81 16.92 4.92
N VAL A 243 -3.70 15.69 4.41
CA VAL A 243 -4.59 15.17 3.35
C VAL A 243 -6.06 15.26 3.78
N LEU A 244 -6.36 14.99 5.05
CA LEU A 244 -7.72 15.03 5.59
C LEU A 244 -8.33 16.44 5.59
N ALA A 245 -7.50 17.48 5.51
CA ALA A 245 -7.99 18.86 5.53
C ALA A 245 -8.73 19.25 4.24
N THR A 246 -8.42 18.58 3.12
CA THR A 246 -9.05 18.84 1.82
C THR A 246 -9.74 17.62 1.22
N ALA A 247 -9.61 16.44 1.84
CA ALA A 247 -10.31 15.23 1.43
C ALA A 247 -11.84 15.41 1.46
N ALA A 248 -12.48 15.13 0.33
CA ALA A 248 -13.93 15.16 0.19
C ALA A 248 -14.38 14.14 -0.86
N ALA A 249 -15.68 13.83 -0.85
CA ALA A 249 -16.30 13.02 -1.89
C ALA A 249 -15.97 13.58 -3.28
N ASP A 250 -15.68 12.68 -4.22
CA ASP A 250 -15.55 12.99 -5.64
C ASP A 250 -16.87 13.62 -6.14
N PRO A 251 -16.83 14.88 -6.62
CA PRO A 251 -18.04 15.60 -7.00
C PRO A 251 -18.74 15.01 -8.23
N LEU A 252 -18.06 14.18 -9.02
CA LEU A 252 -18.62 13.52 -10.20
C LEU A 252 -18.97 12.04 -9.94
N ASN A 253 -18.72 11.50 -8.74
CA ASN A 253 -19.15 10.15 -8.40
C ASN A 253 -20.66 10.10 -8.14
N HIS A 254 -21.35 9.12 -8.73
CA HIS A 254 -22.80 8.95 -8.59
C HIS A 254 -23.21 7.99 -7.47
N HIS A 255 -22.24 7.49 -6.70
CA HIS A 255 -22.43 6.47 -5.66
C HIS A 255 -21.89 6.96 -4.30
N PRO A 256 -22.55 7.96 -3.67
CA PRO A 256 -22.14 8.47 -2.37
C PRO A 256 -22.25 7.40 -1.27
N TRP A 257 -21.29 7.39 -0.34
CA TRP A 257 -21.32 6.48 0.81
C TRP A 257 -20.71 7.11 2.08
N PRO A 258 -21.39 7.09 3.23
CA PRO A 258 -22.83 6.84 3.41
C PRO A 258 -23.67 7.87 2.64
N ALA A 259 -24.84 7.46 2.16
CA ALA A 259 -25.71 8.33 1.36
C ALA A 259 -26.28 9.52 2.17
N ASP A 260 -26.41 9.35 3.49
CA ASP A 260 -26.93 10.34 4.45
C ASP A 260 -25.82 11.08 5.22
N ALA A 261 -24.57 11.03 4.74
CA ALA A 261 -23.48 11.79 5.32
C ALA A 261 -23.81 13.30 5.38
N PRO A 262 -23.43 14.00 6.47
CA PRO A 262 -23.88 15.37 6.74
C PRO A 262 -23.35 16.40 5.74
N ASP A 263 -22.22 16.13 5.10
CA ASP A 263 -21.56 16.99 4.13
C ASP A 263 -20.62 16.17 3.24
N VAL A 264 -19.94 16.84 2.29
CA VAL A 264 -19.02 16.19 1.34
C VAL A 264 -17.71 15.71 1.97
N TRP A 265 -17.31 16.25 3.11
CA TRP A 265 -16.06 15.88 3.80
C TRP A 265 -16.25 14.64 4.67
N ALA A 266 -17.45 14.46 5.22
CA ALA A 266 -17.86 13.27 5.96
C ALA A 266 -18.33 12.11 5.05
N ARG A 267 -18.27 12.29 3.73
CA ARG A 267 -18.78 11.35 2.71
C ARG A 267 -17.66 10.83 1.85
N ASP A 268 -17.66 9.52 1.63
CA ASP A 268 -16.81 8.84 0.67
C ASP A 268 -17.54 8.69 -0.68
N SER A 269 -16.77 8.40 -1.71
CA SER A 269 -17.21 8.00 -3.05
C SER A 269 -16.98 6.51 -3.23
N LEU A 270 -17.98 5.80 -3.74
CA LEU A 270 -17.93 4.35 -3.86
C LEU A 270 -17.52 3.95 -5.28
N LEU A 271 -16.57 3.01 -5.35
CA LEU A 271 -16.27 2.22 -6.53
C LEU A 271 -16.82 0.81 -6.32
N VAL A 272 -17.69 0.36 -7.21
CA VAL A 272 -18.16 -1.04 -7.30
C VAL A 272 -17.98 -1.49 -8.74
N LEU A 273 -17.16 -2.52 -8.96
CA LEU A 273 -16.97 -3.10 -10.28
C LEU A 273 -17.93 -4.27 -10.54
N ASP A 274 -18.01 -4.68 -11.80
CA ASP A 274 -19.06 -5.55 -12.34
C ASP A 274 -19.25 -6.87 -11.55
N ASP A 275 -18.16 -7.47 -11.08
CA ASP A 275 -18.17 -8.77 -10.40
C ASP A 275 -18.03 -8.63 -8.86
N ALA A 276 -18.15 -7.40 -8.34
CA ALA A 276 -17.96 -7.15 -6.92
C ALA A 276 -19.01 -7.88 -6.08
N PRO A 277 -18.62 -8.65 -5.04
CA PRO A 277 -19.55 -9.44 -4.27
C PRO A 277 -20.66 -8.58 -3.66
N ASP A 278 -21.90 -9.06 -3.74
CA ASP A 278 -23.05 -8.40 -3.14
C ASP A 278 -22.93 -8.29 -1.62
N GLN A 279 -23.51 -7.22 -1.07
CA GLN A 279 -23.67 -7.03 0.38
C GLN A 279 -25.16 -6.95 0.73
N PRO A 280 -25.92 -8.04 0.52
CA PRO A 280 -27.39 -8.01 0.46
C PRO A 280 -28.06 -7.61 1.78
N TRP A 281 -27.38 -7.85 2.90
CA TRP A 281 -27.89 -7.57 4.25
C TRP A 281 -27.91 -6.08 4.57
N ALA A 282 -27.02 -5.32 3.93
CA ALA A 282 -26.90 -3.90 4.19
C ALA A 282 -28.11 -3.13 3.71
N ASP A 283 -28.80 -3.58 2.65
CA ASP A 283 -29.91 -2.88 1.99
C ASP A 283 -31.30 -3.43 2.32
N ALA A 284 -31.40 -4.31 3.31
CA ALA A 284 -32.66 -4.97 3.65
C ALA A 284 -33.80 -3.97 3.92
N GLY A 285 -34.96 -4.25 3.31
CA GLY A 285 -36.15 -3.39 3.30
C GLY A 285 -36.88 -3.30 4.64
N ALA A 286 -37.91 -2.43 4.69
CA ALA A 286 -38.66 -2.13 5.91
C ALA A 286 -39.47 -3.30 6.49
N SER A 287 -39.67 -4.39 5.75
CA SER A 287 -40.47 -5.55 6.16
C SER A 287 -39.77 -6.52 7.11
N VAL A 288 -38.48 -6.32 7.39
CA VAL A 288 -37.70 -7.17 8.29
C VAL A 288 -38.03 -6.83 9.76
N PRO A 289 -38.37 -7.82 10.62
CA PRO A 289 -38.58 -7.59 12.04
C PRO A 289 -37.38 -6.92 12.69
N ARG A 290 -37.62 -5.81 13.40
CA ARG A 290 -36.58 -4.99 14.01
C ARG A 290 -36.23 -5.46 15.42
N GLY A 291 -34.95 -5.60 15.70
CA GLY A 291 -34.44 -5.71 17.04
C GLY A 291 -34.60 -4.43 17.86
N ARG A 292 -34.33 -4.55 19.15
CA ARG A 292 -34.39 -3.46 20.13
C ARG A 292 -32.97 -3.00 20.47
N LEU A 293 -32.78 -1.68 20.49
CA LEU A 293 -31.55 -1.04 20.94
C LEU A 293 -31.74 -0.46 22.33
N ASP A 294 -30.82 -0.78 23.24
CA ASP A 294 -30.66 -0.14 24.54
C ASP A 294 -29.34 0.60 24.60
N HIS A 295 -29.35 1.81 25.15
CA HIS A 295 -28.14 2.58 25.39
C HIS A 295 -27.77 2.49 26.87
N LEU A 296 -26.62 1.90 27.14
CA LEU A 296 -26.04 1.72 28.46
C LEU A 296 -24.79 2.59 28.57
N ARG A 297 -24.36 2.84 29.80
CA ARG A 297 -23.14 3.59 30.09
C ARG A 297 -22.25 2.76 31.01
N LEU A 298 -21.05 2.43 30.52
CA LEU A 298 -20.04 1.70 31.28
C LEU A 298 -19.01 2.67 31.83
N THR A 299 -19.04 2.90 33.14
CA THR A 299 -17.94 3.55 33.87
C THR A 299 -16.93 2.49 34.28
N SER A 300 -15.80 2.45 33.57
CA SER A 300 -14.74 1.47 33.80
C SER A 300 -13.81 1.92 34.91
N ARG A 301 -13.64 1.08 35.93
CA ARG A 301 -12.64 1.34 36.98
C ARG A 301 -11.24 1.00 36.49
N ARG A 302 -11.13 -0.03 35.64
CA ARG A 302 -9.87 -0.47 35.04
C ARG A 302 -9.27 0.57 34.11
N LEU A 303 -10.09 1.22 33.29
CA LEU A 303 -9.65 2.17 32.27
C LEU A 303 -9.79 3.64 32.71
N GLY A 304 -10.44 3.89 33.84
CA GLY A 304 -10.63 5.24 34.37
C GLY A 304 -11.44 6.16 33.46
N ASN A 305 -12.29 5.60 32.60
CA ASN A 305 -13.12 6.33 31.64
C ASN A 305 -14.57 5.81 31.64
N THR A 306 -15.44 6.52 30.95
CA THR A 306 -16.85 6.13 30.78
C THR A 306 -17.17 6.07 29.29
N ARG A 307 -17.86 5.00 28.87
CA ARG A 307 -18.19 4.72 27.48
C ARG A 307 -19.68 4.51 27.29
N ASP A 308 -20.19 4.97 26.17
CA ASP A 308 -21.53 4.58 25.71
C ASP A 308 -21.44 3.17 25.09
N ILE A 309 -22.39 2.33 25.48
CA ILE A 309 -22.52 0.94 25.02
C ILE A 309 -23.91 0.81 24.41
N THR A 310 -23.99 0.35 23.16
CA THR A 310 -25.27 0.03 22.55
C THR A 310 -25.49 -1.47 22.56
N LEU A 311 -26.54 -1.91 23.26
CA LEU A 311 -26.96 -3.30 23.33
C LEU A 311 -28.13 -3.52 22.36
N TYR A 312 -27.87 -4.30 21.31
CA TYR A 312 -28.86 -4.78 20.36
C TYR A 312 -29.38 -6.15 20.78
N ARG A 313 -30.70 -6.32 20.78
CA ARG A 313 -31.37 -7.62 20.95
C ARG A 313 -32.28 -7.89 19.76
N PRO A 314 -32.24 -9.09 19.17
CA PRO A 314 -33.01 -9.38 17.98
C PRO A 314 -34.52 -9.40 18.27
N ALA A 315 -35.34 -9.22 17.24
CA ALA A 315 -36.79 -9.35 17.35
C ALA A 315 -37.15 -10.74 17.92
N GLY A 316 -38.02 -10.77 18.94
CA GLY A 316 -38.43 -12.03 19.60
C GLY A 316 -37.32 -12.70 20.41
N PHE A 317 -36.32 -11.95 20.88
CA PHE A 317 -35.24 -12.47 21.72
C PHE A 317 -35.76 -13.21 22.97
N ASP A 318 -35.30 -14.45 23.14
CA ASP A 318 -35.52 -15.30 24.30
C ASP A 318 -34.19 -15.59 25.00
N PRO A 319 -33.98 -15.14 26.25
CA PRO A 319 -32.74 -15.36 26.98
C PRO A 319 -32.46 -16.84 27.32
N ALA A 320 -33.48 -17.71 27.28
CA ALA A 320 -33.33 -19.14 27.52
C ALA A 320 -32.79 -19.90 26.30
N ARG A 321 -32.70 -19.24 25.14
CA ARG A 321 -32.33 -19.89 23.88
C ARG A 321 -30.82 -20.23 23.84
N PRO A 322 -30.46 -21.53 23.77
CA PRO A 322 -29.06 -21.96 23.92
C PRO A 322 -28.20 -21.63 22.69
N ASP A 323 -28.82 -21.40 21.53
CA ASP A 323 -28.13 -21.03 20.30
C ASP A 323 -28.06 -19.51 20.07
N THR A 324 -28.11 -18.70 21.13
CA THR A 324 -27.86 -17.24 21.03
C THR A 324 -26.35 -16.96 20.93
N VAL A 325 -25.95 -16.13 19.96
CA VAL A 325 -24.58 -15.62 19.81
C VAL A 325 -24.46 -14.28 20.54
N LEU A 326 -23.35 -14.06 21.26
CA LEU A 326 -22.95 -12.75 21.74
C LEU A 326 -21.88 -12.17 20.81
N LEU A 327 -22.19 -11.07 20.13
CA LEU A 327 -21.23 -10.28 19.35
C LEU A 327 -20.81 -9.04 20.14
N ILE A 328 -19.51 -8.89 20.42
CA ILE A 328 -18.95 -7.64 20.94
C ILE A 328 -18.17 -6.99 19.80
N LEU A 329 -18.65 -5.83 19.34
CA LEU A 329 -18.10 -5.11 18.19
C LEU A 329 -17.50 -3.78 18.66
N PHE A 330 -16.21 -3.60 18.41
CA PHE A 330 -15.51 -2.35 18.71
C PHE A 330 -15.80 -1.26 17.67
N ASP A 331 -15.37 -0.02 17.93
CA ASP A 331 -15.69 1.14 17.09
C ASP A 331 -17.21 1.33 16.92
N GLY A 332 -17.96 1.08 18.00
CA GLY A 332 -19.42 0.96 17.97
C GLY A 332 -20.15 2.20 17.44
N ARG A 333 -19.55 3.39 17.52
CA ARG A 333 -20.09 4.62 16.92
C ARG A 333 -20.00 4.58 15.39
N GLU A 334 -18.88 4.12 14.83
CA GLU A 334 -18.68 4.02 13.38
C GLU A 334 -19.55 2.90 12.77
N TYR A 335 -19.65 1.76 13.47
CA TYR A 335 -20.54 0.65 13.10
C TYR A 335 -22.03 0.90 13.38
N GLN A 336 -22.40 2.12 13.79
CA GLN A 336 -23.79 2.60 13.79
C GLN A 336 -24.00 3.73 12.79
N ARG A 337 -22.97 4.56 12.57
CA ARG A 337 -23.04 5.71 11.67
C ARG A 337 -22.81 5.37 10.21
N LYS A 338 -21.78 4.57 9.92
CA LYS A 338 -21.35 4.25 8.55
C LYS A 338 -21.89 2.91 8.07
N VAL A 339 -21.88 1.94 8.97
CA VAL A 339 -22.36 0.58 8.69
C VAL A 339 -23.66 0.37 9.47
N PRO A 340 -24.77 -0.04 8.85
CA PRO A 340 -26.04 -0.20 9.54
C PRO A 340 -26.11 -1.59 10.23
N VAL A 341 -25.21 -1.86 11.18
CA VAL A 341 -25.07 -3.20 11.81
C VAL A 341 -26.39 -3.74 12.38
N PRO A 342 -27.22 -2.98 13.13
CA PRO A 342 -28.50 -3.50 13.59
C PRO A 342 -29.40 -3.99 12.45
N ARG A 343 -29.45 -3.27 11.32
CA ARG A 343 -30.24 -3.67 10.14
C ARG A 343 -29.67 -4.91 9.45
N ILE A 344 -28.36 -5.02 9.38
CA ILE A 344 -27.67 -6.22 8.86
C ILE A 344 -28.04 -7.44 9.71
N LEU A 345 -27.95 -7.32 11.03
CA LEU A 345 -28.30 -8.40 11.95
C LEU A 345 -29.79 -8.77 11.86
N ASP A 346 -30.70 -7.78 11.81
CA ASP A 346 -32.14 -8.02 11.60
C ASP A 346 -32.35 -8.91 10.35
N ALA A 347 -31.73 -8.53 9.22
CA ALA A 347 -31.90 -9.19 7.94
C ALA A 347 -31.32 -10.60 7.92
N MET A 348 -30.11 -10.78 8.43
CA MET A 348 -29.45 -12.09 8.48
C MET A 348 -30.20 -13.06 9.38
N ILE A 349 -30.71 -12.59 10.53
CA ILE A 349 -31.49 -13.41 11.47
C ILE A 349 -32.85 -13.77 10.89
N ALA A 350 -33.55 -12.80 10.28
CA ALA A 350 -34.85 -13.05 9.65
C ALA A 350 -34.76 -14.03 8.47
N ALA A 351 -33.67 -13.99 7.71
CA ALA A 351 -33.39 -14.93 6.63
C ALA A 351 -32.88 -16.30 7.11
N GLY A 352 -32.62 -16.47 8.41
CA GLY A 352 -32.06 -17.70 8.97
C GLY A 352 -30.60 -17.96 8.58
N ALA A 353 -29.90 -16.96 8.02
CA ALA A 353 -28.50 -17.07 7.62
C ALA A 353 -27.56 -17.26 8.83
N ILE A 354 -27.96 -16.71 9.99
CA ILE A 354 -27.29 -16.87 11.28
C ILE A 354 -28.33 -17.12 12.39
N PRO A 355 -27.94 -17.76 13.51
CA PRO A 355 -28.78 -17.82 14.71
C PRO A 355 -29.01 -16.43 15.32
N PRO A 356 -29.90 -16.29 16.32
CA PRO A 356 -30.10 -15.01 17.01
C PRO A 356 -28.80 -14.46 17.59
N VAL A 357 -28.52 -13.18 17.34
CA VAL A 357 -27.33 -12.48 17.82
C VAL A 357 -27.76 -11.36 18.75
N VAL A 358 -27.27 -11.37 19.99
CA VAL A 358 -27.21 -10.18 20.84
C VAL A 358 -25.89 -9.47 20.54
N ALA A 359 -25.95 -8.18 20.18
CA ALA A 359 -24.76 -7.42 19.82
C ALA A 359 -24.49 -6.28 20.81
N VAL A 360 -23.22 -6.07 21.13
CA VAL A 360 -22.73 -5.05 22.06
C VAL A 360 -21.76 -4.18 21.28
N LEU A 361 -22.19 -2.99 20.91
CA LEU A 361 -21.38 -2.01 20.19
C LEU A 361 -20.66 -1.13 21.23
N VAL A 362 -19.34 -1.26 21.29
CA VAL A 362 -18.49 -0.61 22.30
C VAL A 362 -17.87 0.65 21.71
N ASP A 363 -18.12 1.80 22.31
CA ASP A 363 -17.52 3.07 21.87
C ASP A 363 -16.00 3.12 22.17
N SER A 364 -15.23 3.56 21.18
CA SER A 364 -13.79 3.77 21.28
C SER A 364 -13.44 5.20 21.72
N LEU A 365 -14.44 6.05 21.96
CA LEU A 365 -14.35 7.43 22.43
C LEU A 365 -13.74 8.37 21.37
N ASP A 366 -12.42 8.43 21.33
CA ASP A 366 -11.63 9.30 20.48
C ASP A 366 -10.43 8.55 19.89
N GLN A 367 -9.76 9.14 18.90
CA GLN A 367 -8.67 8.47 18.18
C GLN A 367 -7.44 8.18 19.06
N ASP A 368 -7.15 9.04 20.05
CA ASP A 368 -5.99 8.87 20.93
C ASP A 368 -6.25 7.74 21.94
N THR A 369 -7.45 7.71 22.51
CA THR A 369 -7.92 6.65 23.39
C THR A 369 -8.02 5.32 22.64
N ARG A 370 -8.57 5.31 21.43
CA ARG A 370 -8.59 4.14 20.55
C ARG A 370 -7.18 3.60 20.28
N GLY A 371 -6.24 4.48 19.95
CA GLY A 371 -4.83 4.14 19.68
C GLY A 371 -4.05 3.66 20.90
N ARG A 372 -4.52 3.97 22.12
CA ARG A 372 -3.92 3.49 23.37
C ARG A 372 -4.53 2.16 23.83
N GLU A 373 -5.86 2.02 23.76
CA GLU A 373 -6.58 0.96 24.45
C GLU A 373 -6.89 -0.26 23.57
N LEU A 374 -7.05 -0.10 22.26
CA LEU A 374 -7.26 -1.26 21.38
C LEU A 374 -5.98 -2.09 21.13
N PRO A 375 -4.80 -1.50 20.86
CA PRO A 375 -3.64 -2.31 20.49
C PRO A 375 -3.00 -3.01 21.68
N GLY A 376 -3.41 -4.26 21.94
CA GLY A 376 -2.74 -5.16 22.88
C GLY A 376 -2.81 -4.76 24.36
N HIS A 377 -3.76 -3.89 24.74
CA HIS A 377 -3.87 -3.37 26.11
C HIS A 377 -4.53 -4.37 27.07
N PRO A 378 -3.84 -4.85 28.13
CA PRO A 378 -4.38 -5.87 29.02
C PRO A 378 -5.61 -5.38 29.81
N ASP A 379 -5.61 -4.15 30.32
CA ASP A 379 -6.78 -3.65 31.07
C ASP A 379 -8.02 -3.46 30.20
N PHE A 380 -7.85 -3.25 28.88
CA PHE A 380 -9.00 -3.19 27.98
C PHE A 380 -9.63 -4.57 27.85
N ALA A 381 -8.82 -5.61 27.65
CA ALA A 381 -9.29 -6.99 27.64
C ALA A 381 -9.94 -7.41 28.99
N ASP A 382 -9.36 -6.99 30.12
CA ASP A 382 -9.94 -7.26 31.44
C ASP A 382 -11.25 -6.49 31.67
N MET A 383 -11.35 -5.24 31.20
CA MET A 383 -12.61 -4.49 31.23
C MET A 383 -13.72 -5.22 30.46
N LEU A 384 -13.41 -5.78 29.29
CA LEU A 384 -14.40 -6.56 28.51
C LEU A 384 -14.91 -7.77 29.30
N ALA A 385 -14.00 -8.53 29.91
CA ALA A 385 -14.33 -9.76 30.63
C ALA A 385 -15.02 -9.51 31.98
N GLU A 386 -14.54 -8.54 32.75
CA GLU A 386 -14.90 -8.38 34.16
C GLU A 386 -15.86 -7.23 34.44
N GLU A 387 -16.01 -6.27 33.53
CA GLU A 387 -16.90 -5.12 33.71
C GLU A 387 -18.04 -5.12 32.67
N LEU A 388 -17.70 -5.21 31.38
CA LEU A 388 -18.69 -5.17 30.30
C LEU A 388 -19.57 -6.42 30.29
N LEU A 389 -18.98 -7.63 30.32
CA LEU A 389 -19.76 -8.86 30.23
C LEU A 389 -20.76 -9.04 31.38
N PRO A 390 -20.42 -8.77 32.66
CA PRO A 390 -21.40 -8.78 33.75
C PRO A 390 -22.54 -7.77 33.55
N MET A 391 -22.24 -6.57 33.06
CA MET A 391 -23.26 -5.57 32.71
C MET A 391 -24.21 -6.08 31.63
N VAL A 392 -23.67 -6.68 30.57
CA VAL A 392 -24.45 -7.24 29.45
C VAL A 392 -25.33 -8.40 29.94
N ARG A 393 -24.79 -9.30 30.77
CA ARG A 393 -25.55 -10.40 31.38
C ARG A 393 -26.74 -9.89 32.19
N ALA A 394 -26.53 -8.86 33.02
CA ALA A 394 -27.59 -8.27 33.82
C ALA A 394 -28.66 -7.59 32.95
N ALA A 395 -28.25 -6.88 31.89
CA ALA A 395 -29.17 -6.17 31.00
C ALA A 395 -29.95 -7.07 30.04
N ALA A 396 -29.31 -8.12 29.51
CA ALA A 396 -29.90 -9.03 28.53
C ALA A 396 -30.54 -10.28 29.18
N GLY A 397 -30.21 -10.62 30.43
CA GLY A 397 -30.82 -11.73 31.15
C GLY A 397 -30.39 -13.12 30.69
N PHE A 398 -29.31 -13.25 29.92
CA PHE A 398 -28.76 -14.54 29.50
C PHE A 398 -27.27 -14.68 29.86
N ALA A 399 -26.81 -15.92 29.98
CA ALA A 399 -25.40 -16.25 30.20
C ALA A 399 -24.78 -16.70 28.87
N PRO A 400 -23.89 -15.91 28.25
CA PRO A 400 -23.26 -16.28 27.00
C PRO A 400 -22.37 -17.51 27.16
N ASP A 401 -22.47 -18.43 26.20
CA ASP A 401 -21.54 -19.55 26.02
C ASP A 401 -20.26 -19.01 25.36
N PRO A 402 -19.06 -19.29 25.91
CA PRO A 402 -17.79 -18.92 25.29
C PRO A 402 -17.66 -19.37 23.83
N ALA A 403 -18.16 -20.58 23.50
CA ALA A 403 -18.15 -21.11 22.13
C ALA A 403 -19.04 -20.31 21.17
N ARG A 404 -19.91 -19.44 21.69
CA ARG A 404 -20.83 -18.58 20.93
C ARG A 404 -20.65 -17.10 21.24
N THR A 405 -19.53 -16.74 21.87
CA THR A 405 -19.14 -15.35 22.13
C THR A 405 -18.03 -14.98 21.16
N VAL A 406 -18.26 -13.92 20.37
CA VAL A 406 -17.33 -13.41 19.36
C VAL A 406 -16.91 -11.98 19.65
N LEU A 407 -15.60 -11.75 19.66
CA LEU A 407 -15.02 -10.41 19.59
C LEU A 407 -14.79 -10.02 18.14
N SER A 408 -15.16 -8.80 17.77
CA SER A 408 -15.05 -8.30 16.40
C SER A 408 -14.59 -6.86 16.36
N GLY A 409 -13.84 -6.52 15.32
CA GLY A 409 -13.43 -5.15 15.05
C GLY A 409 -12.56 -5.05 13.81
N SER A 410 -12.32 -3.82 13.37
CA SER A 410 -11.46 -3.53 12.23
C SER A 410 -10.14 -2.88 12.63
N SER A 411 -9.07 -3.11 11.88
CA SER A 411 -7.76 -2.48 12.15
C SER A 411 -7.24 -2.85 13.56
N PHE A 412 -6.96 -1.85 14.41
CA PHE A 412 -6.67 -2.09 15.83
C PHE A 412 -7.77 -2.84 16.57
N GLY A 413 -9.03 -2.73 16.16
CA GLY A 413 -10.12 -3.53 16.73
C GLY A 413 -9.97 -5.03 16.45
N GLY A 414 -9.50 -5.43 15.26
CA GLY A 414 -9.20 -6.84 14.95
C GLY A 414 -8.04 -7.37 15.79
N LEU A 415 -7.01 -6.54 15.98
CA LEU A 415 -5.89 -6.84 16.88
C LEU A 415 -6.36 -6.96 18.34
N ALA A 416 -7.20 -6.03 18.81
CA ALA A 416 -7.78 -6.06 20.15
C ALA A 416 -8.59 -7.34 20.37
N ALA A 417 -9.40 -7.72 19.39
CA ALA A 417 -10.23 -8.92 19.45
C ALA A 417 -9.36 -10.18 19.63
N MET A 418 -8.31 -10.32 18.82
CA MET A 418 -7.38 -11.44 18.93
C MET A 418 -6.67 -11.47 20.28
N THR A 419 -6.13 -10.33 20.72
CA THR A 419 -5.33 -10.26 21.96
C THR A 419 -6.16 -10.42 23.23
N ALA A 420 -7.41 -9.95 23.23
CA ALA A 420 -8.37 -10.17 24.31
C ALA A 420 -8.83 -11.64 24.35
N ALA A 421 -9.09 -12.28 23.21
CA ALA A 421 -9.44 -13.70 23.16
C ALA A 421 -8.28 -14.60 23.64
N LEU A 422 -7.03 -14.26 23.33
CA LEU A 422 -5.87 -14.97 23.88
C LEU A 422 -5.70 -14.79 25.39
N ARG A 423 -6.24 -13.71 25.95
CA ARG A 423 -6.14 -13.41 27.38
C ARG A 423 -7.27 -14.04 28.20
N HIS A 424 -8.49 -14.03 27.66
CA HIS A 424 -9.70 -14.58 28.28
C HIS A 424 -10.39 -15.61 27.37
N PRO A 425 -9.71 -16.72 27.04
CA PRO A 425 -10.19 -17.70 26.08
C PRO A 425 -11.35 -18.57 26.59
N ASP A 426 -11.51 -18.63 27.91
CA ASP A 426 -12.65 -19.22 28.61
C ASP A 426 -13.92 -18.37 28.53
N ILE A 427 -13.82 -17.15 27.97
CA ILE A 427 -14.94 -16.22 27.79
C ILE A 427 -15.15 -15.93 26.30
N PHE A 428 -14.09 -15.69 25.55
CA PHE A 428 -14.13 -15.28 24.15
C PHE A 428 -13.61 -16.40 23.24
N GLY A 429 -14.48 -17.33 22.86
CA GLY A 429 -14.12 -18.48 22.03
C GLY A 429 -14.01 -18.18 20.53
N ASN A 430 -14.40 -16.99 20.07
CA ASN A 430 -14.40 -16.64 18.65
C ASN A 430 -13.85 -15.24 18.41
N VAL A 431 -13.15 -15.06 17.28
CA VAL A 431 -12.63 -13.78 16.80
C VAL A 431 -13.05 -13.58 15.35
N LEU A 432 -13.58 -12.40 15.04
CA LEU A 432 -13.85 -11.92 13.68
C LEU A 432 -13.00 -10.66 13.46
N SER A 433 -11.84 -10.82 12.83
CA SER A 433 -10.89 -9.75 12.59
C SER A 433 -10.99 -9.25 11.15
N MET A 434 -11.24 -7.95 10.99
CA MET A 434 -11.35 -7.29 9.68
C MET A 434 -10.14 -6.37 9.48
N SER A 435 -9.25 -6.70 8.55
CA SER A 435 -8.02 -5.93 8.30
C SER A 435 -7.21 -5.69 9.58
N GLY A 436 -6.99 -6.74 10.38
CA GLY A 436 -6.37 -6.60 11.70
C GLY A 436 -4.96 -6.04 11.62
N SER A 437 -4.62 -5.05 12.46
CA SER A 437 -3.31 -4.35 12.41
C SER A 437 -2.15 -5.18 12.98
N PHE A 438 -1.95 -6.40 12.51
CA PHE A 438 -1.01 -7.37 13.08
C PHE A 438 0.47 -7.04 12.83
N TRP A 439 0.78 -6.03 12.03
CA TRP A 439 2.10 -5.37 11.95
C TRP A 439 2.50 -4.68 13.25
N TRP A 440 1.54 -4.32 14.11
CA TRP A 440 1.79 -3.58 15.33
C TRP A 440 2.58 -4.40 16.34
N SER A 441 3.48 -3.72 17.06
CA SER A 441 4.16 -4.22 18.24
C SER A 441 4.24 -3.15 19.33
N PRO A 442 4.34 -3.55 20.61
CA PRO A 442 4.59 -2.61 21.70
C PRO A 442 5.86 -1.76 21.46
N SER A 443 5.87 -0.53 21.98
CA SER A 443 7.05 0.33 21.91
C SER A 443 8.27 -0.36 22.54
N GLY A 444 9.44 -0.22 21.90
CA GLY A 444 10.69 -0.86 22.33
C GLY A 444 10.84 -2.33 21.95
N THR A 445 9.90 -2.91 21.19
CA THR A 445 10.03 -4.27 20.68
C THR A 445 11.19 -4.37 19.66
N PRO A 446 12.15 -5.31 19.83
CA PRO A 446 13.22 -5.52 18.86
C PRO A 446 12.69 -5.95 17.48
N GLU A 447 13.50 -5.81 16.44
CA GLU A 447 13.14 -6.20 15.06
C GLU A 447 12.67 -7.66 14.98
N THR A 448 13.33 -8.56 15.71
CA THR A 448 13.00 -9.98 15.78
C THR A 448 11.69 -10.29 16.52
N GLY A 449 11.13 -9.30 17.22
CA GLY A 449 9.85 -9.40 17.94
C GLY A 449 8.72 -8.62 17.28
N ARG A 450 8.91 -8.09 16.06
CA ARG A 450 7.84 -7.49 15.27
C ARG A 450 6.70 -8.49 15.03
N GLU A 451 5.53 -7.98 14.66
CA GLU A 451 4.30 -8.79 14.52
C GLU A 451 3.93 -9.49 15.83
N TRP A 452 3.84 -8.69 16.90
CA TRP A 452 3.75 -9.16 18.28
C TRP A 452 2.65 -10.20 18.52
N VAL A 453 1.51 -10.06 17.86
CA VAL A 453 0.39 -11.01 18.00
C VAL A 453 0.74 -12.40 17.49
N ALA A 454 1.40 -12.50 16.33
CA ALA A 454 1.85 -13.79 15.79
C ALA A 454 2.84 -14.46 16.74
N GLY A 455 3.79 -13.70 17.28
CA GLY A 455 4.71 -14.19 18.31
C GLY A 455 4.01 -14.70 19.57
N ARG A 456 2.95 -14.00 20.02
CA ARG A 456 2.14 -14.44 21.16
C ARG A 456 1.37 -15.73 20.89
N VAL A 457 0.79 -15.88 19.70
CA VAL A 457 0.08 -17.11 19.31
C VAL A 457 1.05 -18.28 19.24
N ALA A 458 2.24 -18.08 18.64
CA ALA A 458 3.27 -19.11 18.57
C ALA A 458 3.66 -19.62 19.97
N ALA A 459 3.85 -18.69 20.92
CA ALA A 459 4.25 -18.98 22.29
C ALA A 459 3.12 -19.49 23.21
N ALA A 460 1.84 -19.24 22.88
CA ALA A 460 0.72 -19.58 23.75
C ALA A 460 0.48 -21.11 23.83
N ALA A 461 0.16 -21.59 25.03
CA ALA A 461 -0.55 -22.86 25.17
C ALA A 461 -2.02 -22.59 24.79
N MET A 462 -2.49 -23.13 23.66
CA MET A 462 -3.84 -22.84 23.15
C MET A 462 -4.90 -23.53 24.02
N PRO A 463 -5.80 -22.77 24.69
CA PRO A 463 -6.90 -23.31 25.50
C PRO A 463 -8.18 -23.54 24.62
N PRO A 464 -9.37 -23.91 25.16
CA PRO A 464 -10.51 -24.52 24.44
C PRO A 464 -10.87 -23.86 23.11
N PRO A 465 -11.39 -24.62 22.11
CA PRO A 465 -11.08 -24.35 20.71
C PRO A 465 -11.51 -22.95 20.28
N LEU A 466 -10.52 -22.05 20.24
CA LEU A 466 -10.63 -20.73 19.63
C LEU A 466 -10.94 -20.92 18.15
N ARG A 467 -11.86 -20.11 17.63
CA ARG A 467 -12.19 -20.05 16.20
C ARG A 467 -11.95 -18.65 15.68
N VAL A 468 -11.22 -18.53 14.58
CA VAL A 468 -10.82 -17.22 14.06
C VAL A 468 -11.25 -17.08 12.61
N PHE A 469 -12.05 -16.05 12.34
CA PHE A 469 -12.24 -15.53 11.01
C PHE A 469 -11.29 -14.34 10.81
N LEU A 470 -10.44 -14.42 9.78
CA LEU A 470 -9.51 -13.37 9.40
C LEU A 470 -9.86 -12.87 8.01
N ALA A 471 -9.93 -11.55 7.87
CA ALA A 471 -10.09 -10.91 6.58
C ALA A 471 -9.08 -9.78 6.40
N ALA A 472 -8.66 -9.57 5.15
CA ALA A 472 -7.87 -8.41 4.74
C ALA A 472 -8.19 -8.06 3.28
N GLY A 473 -8.04 -6.79 2.93
CA GLY A 473 -8.08 -6.29 1.58
C GLY A 473 -6.74 -6.52 0.86
N ILE A 474 -6.80 -6.88 -0.42
CA ILE A 474 -5.59 -7.13 -1.23
C ILE A 474 -4.80 -5.84 -1.50
N TYR A 475 -5.42 -4.67 -1.33
CA TYR A 475 -4.75 -3.38 -1.51
C TYR A 475 -4.06 -2.89 -0.24
N GLU A 476 -4.15 -3.62 0.87
CA GLU A 476 -3.56 -3.21 2.15
C GLU A 476 -2.08 -3.60 2.26
N THR A 477 -1.30 -3.29 1.22
CA THR A 477 0.12 -3.62 1.06
C THR A 477 1.04 -2.46 1.43
N SER A 478 2.26 -2.77 1.87
CA SER A 478 3.32 -1.79 2.07
C SER A 478 4.03 -1.58 0.73
N GLY A 479 3.81 -0.42 0.10
CA GLY A 479 4.36 -0.13 -1.23
C GLY A 479 5.90 -0.14 -1.34
N ASP A 480 6.62 -0.34 -0.23
CA ASP A 480 8.08 -0.42 -0.17
C ASP A 480 8.63 -1.86 -0.19
N GLY A 481 7.77 -2.88 -0.06
CA GLY A 481 8.18 -4.29 -0.02
C GLY A 481 9.05 -4.69 1.18
N VAL A 482 9.24 -3.78 2.15
CA VAL A 482 10.12 -3.96 3.31
C VAL A 482 9.32 -3.82 4.61
N THR A 483 8.37 -2.90 4.67
CA THR A 483 7.53 -2.69 5.85
C THR A 483 6.48 -3.80 5.93
N ALA A 484 6.14 -4.29 7.12
CA ALA A 484 5.08 -5.28 7.27
C ALA A 484 3.70 -4.68 6.94
N SER A 485 2.97 -5.27 6.00
CA SER A 485 1.66 -4.79 5.56
C SER A 485 0.50 -5.43 6.33
N ILE A 486 -0.70 -4.86 6.27
CA ILE A 486 -1.88 -5.49 6.89
C ILE A 486 -2.15 -6.84 6.22
N LEU A 487 -2.14 -6.89 4.89
CA LEU A 487 -2.39 -8.13 4.15
C LEU A 487 -1.42 -9.24 4.56
N ASP A 488 -0.11 -8.95 4.56
CA ASP A 488 0.92 -9.96 4.80
C ASP A 488 0.93 -10.41 6.26
N THR A 489 0.68 -9.51 7.21
CA THR A 489 0.62 -9.86 8.63
C THR A 489 -0.65 -10.62 9.01
N ASN A 490 -1.77 -10.41 8.29
CA ASN A 490 -2.95 -11.27 8.41
C ASN A 490 -2.69 -12.68 7.85
N ARG A 491 -2.00 -12.79 6.71
CA ARG A 491 -1.58 -14.08 6.13
C ARG A 491 -0.62 -14.83 7.07
N HIS A 492 0.37 -14.14 7.63
CA HIS A 492 1.31 -14.77 8.56
C HIS A 492 0.59 -15.21 9.85
N LEU A 493 -0.26 -14.38 10.44
CA LEU A 493 -1.03 -14.77 11.62
C LEU A 493 -1.94 -15.98 11.35
N ARG A 494 -2.59 -16.05 10.17
CA ARG A 494 -3.34 -17.24 9.73
C ARG A 494 -2.46 -18.49 9.81
N ASP A 495 -1.28 -18.44 9.22
CA ASP A 495 -0.38 -19.60 9.16
C ASP A 495 0.06 -20.05 10.56
N VAL A 496 0.38 -19.09 11.44
CA VAL A 496 0.74 -19.39 12.84
C VAL A 496 -0.44 -20.00 13.59
N LEU A 497 -1.66 -19.47 13.43
CA LEU A 497 -2.86 -20.02 14.07
C LEU A 497 -3.16 -21.45 13.58
N MET A 498 -3.08 -21.69 12.27
CA MET A 498 -3.26 -23.03 11.69
C MET A 498 -2.22 -24.02 12.21
N ALA A 499 -0.95 -23.60 12.30
CA ALA A 499 0.13 -24.42 12.86
C ALA A 499 -0.10 -24.77 14.35
N LYS A 500 -0.84 -23.92 15.09
CA LYS A 500 -1.25 -24.17 16.48
C LYS A 500 -2.55 -24.97 16.62
N GLY A 501 -3.12 -25.45 15.51
CA GLY A 501 -4.34 -26.27 15.51
C GLY A 501 -5.63 -25.48 15.72
N VAL A 502 -5.59 -24.14 15.59
CA VAL A 502 -6.76 -23.28 15.69
C VAL A 502 -7.61 -23.43 14.42
N TRP A 503 -8.94 -23.47 14.57
CA TRP A 503 -9.82 -23.38 13.40
C TRP A 503 -9.75 -21.95 12.83
N VAL A 504 -9.32 -21.83 11.58
CA VAL A 504 -9.16 -20.55 10.90
C VAL A 504 -9.90 -20.55 9.57
N ARG A 505 -10.70 -19.51 9.35
CA ARG A 505 -11.20 -19.15 8.03
C ARG A 505 -10.59 -17.82 7.63
N HIS A 506 -9.76 -17.84 6.59
CA HIS A 506 -9.14 -16.64 6.03
C HIS A 506 -9.82 -16.28 4.71
N ARG A 507 -10.12 -15.00 4.49
CA ARG A 507 -10.65 -14.48 3.23
C ARG A 507 -9.96 -13.17 2.85
N GLU A 508 -9.65 -13.02 1.58
CA GLU A 508 -9.10 -11.79 1.01
C GLU A 508 -10.15 -11.16 0.10
N TYR A 509 -10.19 -9.83 0.05
CA TYR A 509 -11.18 -9.08 -0.72
C TYR A 509 -10.48 -8.05 -1.60
N ALA A 510 -11.01 -7.81 -2.81
CA ALA A 510 -10.54 -6.75 -3.69
C ALA A 510 -10.96 -5.36 -3.17
N THR A 511 -10.32 -4.92 -2.09
CA THR A 511 -10.63 -3.68 -1.37
C THR A 511 -9.42 -3.15 -0.59
N GLY A 512 -9.54 -1.92 -0.08
CA GLY A 512 -8.57 -1.26 0.80
C GLY A 512 -8.99 -1.32 2.27
N HIS A 513 -8.52 -0.34 3.05
CA HIS A 513 -8.74 -0.26 4.50
C HIS A 513 -9.98 0.59 4.83
N ASP A 514 -11.18 0.13 4.44
CA ASP A 514 -12.41 0.92 4.53
C ASP A 514 -13.63 0.19 5.13
N TYR A 515 -14.60 0.98 5.61
CA TYR A 515 -15.78 0.46 6.29
C TYR A 515 -16.83 -0.15 5.34
N VAL A 516 -16.86 0.24 4.06
CA VAL A 516 -17.80 -0.35 3.11
C VAL A 516 -17.42 -1.79 2.78
N ALA A 517 -16.14 -2.12 2.77
CA ALA A 517 -15.70 -3.51 2.75
C ALA A 517 -16.05 -4.23 4.04
N TRP A 518 -15.68 -3.66 5.20
CA TRP A 518 -15.92 -4.31 6.50
C TRP A 518 -17.40 -4.58 6.78
N GLN A 519 -18.31 -3.80 6.20
CA GLN A 519 -19.75 -4.08 6.19
C GLN A 519 -20.08 -5.49 5.66
N GLY A 520 -19.53 -5.84 4.49
CA GLY A 520 -19.70 -7.18 3.90
C GLY A 520 -18.95 -8.25 4.69
N VAL A 521 -17.70 -7.95 5.07
CA VAL A 521 -16.84 -8.87 5.81
C VAL A 521 -17.44 -9.29 7.15
N LEU A 522 -18.11 -8.36 7.86
CA LEU A 522 -18.80 -8.67 9.11
C LEU A 522 -19.88 -9.76 8.89
N SER A 523 -20.65 -9.63 7.83
CA SER A 523 -21.70 -10.60 7.48
C SER A 523 -21.10 -11.96 7.14
N ASP A 524 -20.08 -11.97 6.28
CA ASP A 524 -19.36 -13.19 5.87
C ASP A 524 -18.70 -13.91 7.05
N GLY A 525 -18.10 -13.15 7.97
CA GLY A 525 -17.46 -13.70 9.16
C GLY A 525 -18.47 -14.31 10.13
N LEU A 526 -19.63 -13.67 10.33
CA LEU A 526 -20.70 -14.23 11.16
C LEU A 526 -21.28 -15.51 10.54
N VAL A 527 -21.46 -15.56 9.22
CA VAL A 527 -21.88 -16.80 8.52
C VAL A 527 -20.81 -17.87 8.61
N ALA A 528 -19.53 -17.54 8.42
CA ALA A 528 -18.46 -18.54 8.53
C ALA A 528 -18.33 -19.13 9.95
N LEU A 529 -18.57 -18.32 10.98
CA LEU A 529 -18.48 -18.76 12.37
C LEU A 529 -19.76 -19.47 12.84
N PHE A 530 -20.93 -18.97 12.49
CA PHE A 530 -22.20 -19.39 13.10
C PHE A 530 -23.32 -19.68 12.10
N GLY A 531 -23.05 -19.60 10.81
CA GLY A 531 -24.01 -19.91 9.77
C GLY A 531 -24.59 -21.31 9.99
N ARG A 532 -25.90 -21.42 9.75
CA ARG A 532 -26.56 -22.73 9.75
C ARG A 532 -26.30 -23.37 8.40
N ASP A 533 -25.96 -24.65 8.37
CA ASP A 533 -26.04 -25.42 7.13
C ASP A 533 -27.47 -25.24 6.59
N GLN A 534 -27.60 -24.65 5.41
CA GLN A 534 -28.91 -24.61 4.76
C GLN A 534 -29.30 -26.06 4.45
N PRO A 535 -30.53 -26.49 4.82
CA PRO A 535 -30.98 -27.85 4.58
C PRO A 535 -30.99 -28.23 3.11
#